data_AF-A0A7Z9ZIQ7-F1
#
_entry.id   AF-A0A7Z9ZIQ7-F1
#
_cell.length_a   1.000
_cell.length_b   1.000
_cell.length_c   1.000
_cell.angle_alpha   90.00
_cell.angle_beta   90.00
_cell.angle_gamma   90.00
#
_symmetry.space_group_name_H-M   'P 1'
#
loop_
_entity.id
_entity.type
_entity.pdbx_description
1 polymer ?
#
loop_
_entity_poly.entity_id
_entity_poly.type
_entity_poly.pdbx_seq_one_letter_code
_entity_poly.pdbx_strand_id
1 'polypeptide(L)'
;MRSWLGCCPTCLRKASSSEEAVKGLRRLGRVLGLTPSLILLSLLLLGVACAAVPTALPPISPTVPPTVSLTLAPTATPTAHPLAVPSPTVPPSPPPPLSSPSPLPPPSAFAFAVTADMRQYAGPGLYDSVHYFRGACEAIAALGDVAFMVSPGDIDPPLGVQWTLSQTFGADFPWYPGVGNHEAETPDDVAWLQAYDYGPVNPGPSGCPTTTYSFDYGVAHLVMLNVYCDAGGPTETDGKISDHLYEWLAADLQATDRPYVFVFGHEPAFPQPDAETGRERHIGDSLDAHPASRDRFWDLLAAHGVVAYICGHTHNYSAVRIDG
;
A
#
# COMPACT_ATOMS: atom_id res chain seq x y z
N MET A 1 -33.44 38.74 -36.68
CA MET A 1 -34.05 37.69 -37.51
C MET A 1 -33.75 36.34 -36.86
N ARG A 2 -34.79 35.60 -36.41
CA ARG A 2 -34.92 34.14 -36.14
C ARG A 2 -33.69 33.41 -35.54
N SER A 3 -33.64 32.81 -34.34
CA SER A 3 -34.57 32.20 -33.38
C SER A 3 -35.22 30.86 -33.81
N TRP A 4 -34.92 29.79 -33.02
CA TRP A 4 -35.62 28.48 -32.84
C TRP A 4 -35.40 27.43 -33.96
N LEU A 5 -35.25 26.10 -33.77
CA LEU A 5 -35.59 25.06 -32.76
C LEU A 5 -34.46 23.99 -32.79
N GLY A 6 -34.14 23.14 -31.82
CA GLY A 6 -34.99 22.38 -30.88
C GLY A 6 -34.67 20.88 -31.06
N CYS A 7 -34.08 20.26 -30.03
CA CYS A 7 -33.89 18.82 -29.91
C CYS A 7 -35.24 18.08 -29.98
N CYS A 8 -35.30 16.94 -30.69
CA CYS A 8 -36.35 15.93 -30.54
C CYS A 8 -35.75 14.53 -30.78
N PRO A 9 -36.16 13.49 -30.02
CA PRO A 9 -35.42 12.24 -29.87
C PRO A 9 -36.05 11.11 -30.68
N THR A 10 -35.33 10.54 -31.65
CA THR A 10 -35.57 9.17 -32.18
C THR A 10 -34.44 8.75 -33.12
N CYS A 11 -33.37 8.17 -32.56
CA CYS A 11 -32.39 7.39 -33.32
C CYS A 11 -31.95 6.17 -32.48
N LEU A 12 -32.90 5.27 -32.22
CA LEU A 12 -32.62 3.93 -31.70
C LEU A 12 -33.52 2.95 -32.44
N ARG A 13 -33.02 2.45 -33.58
CA ARG A 13 -33.34 1.14 -34.19
C ARG A 13 -32.62 1.03 -35.55
N LYS A 14 -31.45 0.37 -35.55
CA LYS A 14 -31.05 -0.70 -36.49
C LYS A 14 -29.56 -0.97 -36.41
N ALA A 15 -29.22 -2.02 -35.68
CA ALA A 15 -28.10 -2.92 -35.93
C ALA A 15 -28.64 -4.32 -35.61
N SER A 16 -28.41 -5.39 -36.35
CA SER A 16 -27.58 -5.64 -37.52
C SER A 16 -28.04 -7.00 -38.03
N SER A 17 -28.16 -7.18 -39.35
CA SER A 17 -28.38 -8.50 -39.92
C SER A 17 -27.17 -9.40 -39.62
N SER A 18 -27.44 -10.68 -39.39
CA SER A 18 -26.48 -11.77 -39.14
C SER A 18 -25.39 -11.93 -40.22
N GLU A 19 -25.51 -11.24 -41.35
CA GLU A 19 -24.61 -11.35 -42.49
C GLU A 19 -23.30 -10.54 -42.35
N GLU A 20 -23.34 -9.38 -41.68
CA GLU A 20 -22.15 -8.54 -41.47
C GLU A 20 -21.22 -9.13 -40.41
N ALA A 21 -21.78 -9.71 -39.34
CA ALA A 21 -21.01 -10.39 -38.29
C ALA A 21 -20.24 -11.62 -38.83
N VAL A 22 -20.84 -12.36 -39.76
CA VAL A 22 -20.22 -13.53 -40.39
C VAL A 22 -19.08 -13.13 -41.35
N LYS A 23 -19.19 -11.96 -42.00
CA LYS A 23 -18.11 -11.42 -42.86
C LYS A 23 -16.93 -10.89 -42.02
N GLY A 24 -17.20 -10.28 -40.87
CA GLY A 24 -16.18 -9.81 -39.92
C GLY A 24 -15.33 -10.94 -39.34
N LEU A 25 -15.96 -12.02 -38.87
CA LEU A 25 -15.25 -13.16 -38.28
C LEU A 25 -14.40 -13.95 -39.30
N ARG A 26 -14.84 -14.04 -40.56
CA ARG A 26 -14.05 -14.67 -41.64
C ARG A 26 -12.79 -13.88 -41.98
N ARG A 27 -12.79 -12.56 -41.81
CA ARG A 27 -11.58 -11.73 -41.94
C ARG A 27 -10.62 -11.94 -40.78
N LEU A 28 -11.12 -12.05 -39.55
CA LEU A 28 -10.28 -12.30 -38.36
C LEU A 28 -9.63 -13.69 -38.37
N GLY A 29 -10.38 -14.72 -38.79
CA GLY A 29 -9.86 -16.09 -38.89
C GLY A 29 -8.73 -16.26 -39.92
N ARG A 30 -8.70 -15.44 -40.98
CA ARG A 30 -7.59 -15.42 -41.95
C ARG A 30 -6.32 -14.75 -41.41
N VAL A 31 -6.45 -13.82 -40.47
CA VAL A 31 -5.31 -13.14 -39.83
C VAL A 31 -4.66 -14.04 -38.77
N LEU A 32 -5.43 -14.97 -38.18
CA LEU A 32 -5.00 -15.83 -37.07
C LEU A 32 -4.71 -17.29 -37.47
N GLY A 33 -4.79 -17.65 -38.75
CA GLY A 33 -4.46 -19.00 -39.24
C GLY A 33 -5.43 -20.12 -38.80
N LEU A 34 -6.65 -19.78 -38.40
CA LEU A 34 -7.62 -20.74 -37.85
C LEU A 34 -8.41 -21.44 -38.98
N THR A 35 -8.53 -22.77 -38.89
CA THR A 35 -9.27 -23.57 -39.88
C THR A 35 -10.79 -23.41 -39.70
N PRO A 36 -11.60 -23.62 -40.76
CA PRO A 36 -13.05 -23.39 -40.73
C PRO A 36 -13.80 -24.15 -39.64
N SER A 37 -13.25 -25.27 -39.18
CA SER A 37 -13.82 -26.12 -38.12
C SER A 37 -13.74 -25.51 -36.72
N LEU A 38 -12.76 -24.64 -36.45
CA LEU A 38 -12.57 -23.96 -35.15
C LEU A 38 -13.52 -22.76 -34.96
N ILE A 39 -13.94 -22.12 -36.05
CA ILE A 39 -14.89 -20.99 -36.05
C ILE A 39 -16.32 -21.48 -35.72
N LEU A 40 -16.66 -22.71 -36.11
CA LEU A 40 -17.97 -23.30 -35.83
C LEU A 40 -18.11 -23.72 -34.34
N LEU A 41 -17.01 -24.13 -33.70
CA LEU A 41 -16.99 -24.53 -32.30
C LEU A 41 -17.15 -23.34 -31.34
N SER A 42 -16.58 -22.18 -31.70
CA SER A 42 -16.70 -20.93 -30.92
C SER A 42 -18.11 -20.33 -30.97
N LEU A 43 -18.85 -20.52 -32.07
CA LEU A 43 -20.26 -20.12 -32.17
C LEU A 43 -21.19 -21.03 -31.34
N LEU A 44 -20.83 -22.29 -31.10
CA LEU A 44 -21.60 -23.21 -30.27
C LEU A 44 -21.42 -22.94 -28.76
N LEU A 45 -20.23 -22.47 -28.35
CA LEU A 45 -19.91 -22.15 -26.96
C LEU A 45 -20.51 -20.83 -26.47
N LEU A 46 -20.71 -19.84 -27.36
CA LEU A 46 -21.40 -18.58 -27.00
C LEU A 46 -22.92 -18.75 -26.81
N GLY A 47 -23.51 -19.84 -27.31
CA GLY A 47 -24.96 -20.09 -27.24
C GLY A 47 -25.46 -20.71 -25.93
N VAL A 48 -24.57 -21.11 -25.01
CA VAL A 48 -24.92 -21.89 -23.81
C VAL A 48 -24.85 -21.04 -22.51
N ALA A 49 -24.34 -19.81 -22.55
CA ALA A 49 -24.14 -18.97 -21.36
C ALA A 49 -25.33 -18.05 -20.98
N CYS A 50 -26.49 -18.15 -21.65
CA CYS A 50 -27.67 -17.32 -21.37
C CYS A 50 -28.82 -18.13 -20.76
N ALA A 51 -28.64 -18.67 -19.55
CA ALA A 51 -29.75 -19.12 -18.71
C ALA A 51 -29.30 -19.37 -17.26
N ALA A 52 -29.31 -18.34 -16.42
CA ALA A 52 -29.64 -18.43 -14.99
C ALA A 52 -29.49 -17.05 -14.32
N VAL A 53 -30.62 -16.36 -14.09
CA VAL A 53 -30.69 -15.23 -13.17
C VAL A 53 -31.38 -15.76 -11.90
N PRO A 54 -30.75 -15.73 -10.71
CA PRO A 54 -31.48 -16.00 -9.48
C PRO A 54 -32.22 -14.75 -9.01
N THR A 55 -33.46 -14.98 -8.65
CA THR A 55 -34.44 -14.05 -8.07
C THR A 55 -34.02 -13.45 -6.72
N ALA A 56 -34.51 -12.23 -6.50
CA ALA A 56 -34.32 -11.33 -5.36
C ALA A 56 -34.42 -11.95 -3.95
N LEU A 57 -33.57 -11.46 -3.04
CA LEU A 57 -33.68 -11.63 -1.58
C LEU A 57 -34.67 -10.61 -0.98
N PRO A 58 -35.38 -10.95 0.12
CA PRO A 58 -36.31 -10.05 0.80
C PRO A 58 -35.59 -8.99 1.66
N PRO A 59 -36.26 -7.87 2.01
CA PRO A 59 -35.62 -6.75 2.70
C PRO A 59 -35.37 -7.05 4.19
N ILE A 60 -34.18 -6.66 4.65
CA ILE A 60 -33.78 -6.69 6.06
C ILE A 60 -34.32 -5.42 6.73
N SER A 61 -35.09 -5.56 7.81
CA SER A 61 -35.52 -4.42 8.64
C SER A 61 -34.38 -3.94 9.56
N PRO A 62 -34.19 -2.63 9.76
CA PRO A 62 -33.17 -2.12 10.68
C PRO A 62 -33.67 -2.20 12.13
N THR A 63 -32.97 -2.99 12.95
CA THR A 63 -33.14 -3.00 14.41
C THR A 63 -32.35 -1.84 15.00
N VAL A 64 -33.04 -0.85 15.57
CA VAL A 64 -32.44 0.28 16.30
C VAL A 64 -32.01 -0.20 17.70
N PRO A 65 -30.75 -0.01 18.13
CA PRO A 65 -30.34 -0.24 19.51
C PRO A 65 -30.80 0.92 20.42
N PRO A 66 -31.17 0.66 21.69
CA PRO A 66 -31.74 1.67 22.57
C PRO A 66 -30.67 2.67 23.08
N THR A 67 -31.07 3.93 23.12
CA THR A 67 -30.36 5.06 23.75
C THR A 67 -30.21 4.84 25.26
N VAL A 68 -28.98 4.85 25.77
CA VAL A 68 -28.70 4.87 27.22
C VAL A 68 -28.68 6.32 27.70
N SER A 69 -29.68 6.71 28.50
CA SER A 69 -29.68 7.97 29.25
C SER A 69 -28.79 7.85 30.48
N LEU A 70 -27.76 8.70 30.57
CA LEU A 70 -26.94 8.86 31.77
C LEU A 70 -27.68 9.76 32.78
N THR A 71 -28.01 9.18 33.94
CA THR A 71 -28.53 9.92 35.10
C THR A 71 -27.36 10.23 36.04
N LEU A 72 -27.06 11.52 36.25
CA LEU A 72 -26.06 11.97 37.23
C LEU A 72 -26.63 11.90 38.64
N ALA A 73 -25.96 11.19 39.55
CA ALA A 73 -26.26 11.16 40.98
C ALA A 73 -25.49 12.27 41.74
N PRO A 74 -26.03 12.82 42.84
CA PRO A 74 -25.47 13.98 43.52
C PRO A 74 -24.28 13.65 44.45
N THR A 75 -23.35 14.61 44.52
CA THR A 75 -22.14 14.64 45.35
C THR A 75 -22.45 14.65 46.84
N ALA A 76 -21.83 13.73 47.60
CA ALA A 76 -21.86 13.74 49.07
C ALA A 76 -20.75 14.63 49.65
N THR A 77 -21.12 15.46 50.61
CA THR A 77 -20.26 16.36 51.40
C THR A 77 -19.45 15.57 52.45
N PRO A 78 -18.15 15.87 52.69
CA PRO A 78 -17.38 15.19 53.73
C PRO A 78 -17.61 15.79 55.12
N THR A 79 -17.83 14.91 56.10
CA THR A 79 -17.95 15.22 57.54
C THR A 79 -16.55 15.34 58.17
N ALA A 80 -16.35 16.37 58.99
CA ALA A 80 -15.09 16.66 59.69
C ALA A 80 -14.83 15.71 60.88
N HIS A 81 -13.58 15.22 61.00
CA HIS A 81 -13.06 14.53 62.18
C HIS A 81 -12.15 15.46 63.02
N PRO A 82 -12.02 15.24 64.35
CA PRO A 82 -11.35 16.19 65.25
C PRO A 82 -9.82 16.15 65.17
N LEU A 83 -9.21 17.31 65.37
CA LEU A 83 -7.76 17.57 65.39
C LEU A 83 -7.02 16.82 66.50
N ALA A 84 -5.94 16.12 66.13
CA ALA A 84 -4.92 15.64 67.04
C ALA A 84 -3.76 16.65 67.16
N VAL A 85 -3.24 16.81 68.38
CA VAL A 85 -2.15 17.73 68.77
C VAL A 85 -0.80 17.23 68.22
N PRO A 86 0.08 18.11 67.68
CA PRO A 86 1.35 17.69 67.12
C PRO A 86 2.45 17.50 68.19
N SER A 87 3.21 16.41 68.06
CA SER A 87 4.52 16.20 68.71
C SER A 87 5.64 16.89 67.92
N PRO A 88 6.78 17.24 68.54
CA PRO A 88 7.86 17.96 67.86
C PRO A 88 8.61 17.05 66.88
N THR A 89 8.50 17.34 65.58
CA THR A 89 9.17 16.60 64.49
C THR A 89 10.57 17.18 64.23
N VAL A 90 11.58 16.32 64.29
CA VAL A 90 12.97 16.60 63.86
C VAL A 90 12.98 16.87 62.34
N PRO A 91 13.75 17.85 61.83
CA PRO A 91 13.81 18.12 60.39
C PRO A 91 14.39 16.93 59.61
N PRO A 92 13.82 16.55 58.46
CA PRO A 92 14.33 15.46 57.64
C PRO A 92 15.65 15.85 56.97
N SER A 93 16.58 14.90 56.89
CA SER A 93 17.82 15.01 56.14
C SER A 93 17.55 15.27 54.64
N PRO A 94 18.44 16.00 53.93
CA PRO A 94 18.28 16.24 52.50
C PRO A 94 18.30 14.92 51.70
N PRO A 95 17.54 14.83 50.60
CA PRO A 95 17.57 13.66 49.74
C PRO A 95 18.96 13.48 49.12
N PRO A 96 19.39 12.24 48.86
CA PRO A 96 20.63 12.00 48.14
C PRO A 96 20.53 12.61 46.72
N PRO A 97 21.68 13.01 46.12
CA PRO A 97 21.68 13.51 44.75
C PRO A 97 21.09 12.46 43.81
N LEU A 98 20.20 12.90 42.91
CA LEU A 98 19.63 12.08 41.85
C LEU A 98 20.78 11.49 41.03
N SER A 99 20.90 10.16 41.04
CA SER A 99 21.80 9.43 40.16
C SER A 99 21.45 9.78 38.71
N SER A 100 22.41 10.33 37.98
CA SER A 100 22.32 10.52 36.54
C SER A 100 21.88 9.20 35.90
N PRO A 101 20.86 9.16 35.01
CA PRO A 101 20.51 7.93 34.33
C PRO A 101 21.74 7.45 33.54
N SER A 102 22.14 6.19 33.77
CA SER A 102 23.14 5.53 32.94
C SER A 102 22.73 5.69 31.47
N PRO A 103 23.67 5.99 30.55
CA PRO A 103 23.34 6.03 29.14
C PRO A 103 22.73 4.68 28.74
N LEU A 104 21.57 4.73 28.09
CA LEU A 104 20.94 3.55 27.51
C LEU A 104 21.97 2.83 26.64
N PRO A 105 22.01 1.49 26.65
CA PRO A 105 22.86 0.75 25.73
C PRO A 105 22.55 1.24 24.31
N PRO A 106 23.58 1.40 23.44
CA PRO A 106 23.33 1.77 22.06
C PRO A 106 22.34 0.77 21.47
N PRO A 107 21.34 1.24 20.71
CA PRO A 107 20.38 0.35 20.09
C PRO A 107 21.12 -0.69 19.26
N SER A 108 20.69 -1.95 19.33
CA SER A 108 21.28 -3.02 18.52
C SER A 108 21.21 -2.61 17.05
N ALA A 109 22.37 -2.44 16.43
CA ALA A 109 22.46 -2.12 15.02
C ALA A 109 21.78 -3.24 14.20
N PHE A 110 21.02 -2.85 13.18
CA PHE A 110 20.42 -3.79 12.25
C PHE A 110 20.53 -3.23 10.83
N ALA A 111 20.44 -4.11 9.84
CA ALA A 111 20.30 -3.77 8.43
C ALA A 111 18.99 -4.35 7.90
N PHE A 112 18.39 -3.67 6.92
CA PHE A 112 17.28 -4.20 6.14
C PHE A 112 17.59 -4.00 4.66
N ALA A 113 17.01 -4.87 3.81
CA ALA A 113 17.15 -4.76 2.37
C ALA A 113 15.91 -4.13 1.75
N VAL A 114 16.09 -3.45 0.62
CA VAL A 114 14.98 -2.95 -0.21
C VAL A 114 15.15 -3.48 -1.62
N THR A 115 14.09 -4.04 -2.19
CA THR A 115 14.06 -4.51 -3.58
C THR A 115 12.71 -4.18 -4.21
N ALA A 116 12.70 -3.74 -5.46
CA ALA A 116 11.46 -3.36 -6.16
C ALA A 116 11.52 -3.83 -7.62
N ASP A 117 10.37 -3.83 -8.29
CA ASP A 117 10.26 -3.99 -9.75
C ASP A 117 10.86 -5.30 -10.30
N MET A 118 10.94 -6.34 -9.48
CA MET A 118 11.39 -7.65 -9.95
C MET A 118 10.34 -8.34 -10.82
N ARG A 119 9.04 -8.01 -10.66
CA ARG A 119 7.95 -8.55 -11.48
C ARG A 119 8.02 -10.08 -11.55
N GLN A 120 7.52 -10.61 -12.67
CA GLN A 120 7.60 -12.01 -13.07
C GLN A 120 9.02 -12.62 -13.10
N TYR A 121 10.09 -11.85 -12.89
CA TYR A 121 11.48 -12.32 -12.89
C TYR A 121 11.91 -12.92 -11.54
N ALA A 122 11.00 -13.65 -10.91
CA ALA A 122 11.14 -14.37 -9.65
C ALA A 122 10.37 -15.69 -9.68
N GLY A 123 10.45 -16.47 -8.60
CA GLY A 123 9.75 -17.76 -8.47
C GLY A 123 10.47 -18.92 -9.16
N PRO A 124 9.91 -20.14 -9.06
CA PRO A 124 10.51 -21.33 -9.64
C PRO A 124 10.46 -21.32 -11.17
N GLY A 125 11.49 -21.89 -11.81
CA GLY A 125 11.51 -22.09 -13.26
C GLY A 125 12.55 -21.23 -13.99
N LEU A 126 12.17 -20.60 -15.10
CA LEU A 126 13.12 -19.92 -16.00
C LEU A 126 13.89 -18.78 -15.31
N TYR A 127 13.22 -18.06 -14.40
CA TYR A 127 13.79 -16.90 -13.73
C TYR A 127 14.42 -17.23 -12.38
N ASP A 128 14.40 -18.50 -11.96
CA ASP A 128 15.15 -19.01 -10.81
C ASP A 128 16.65 -19.13 -11.17
N SER A 129 17.31 -17.99 -11.37
CA SER A 129 18.74 -17.93 -11.62
C SER A 129 19.36 -16.63 -11.13
N VAL A 130 20.68 -16.65 -10.98
CA VAL A 130 21.49 -15.50 -10.53
C VAL A 130 21.43 -14.28 -11.47
N HIS A 131 20.82 -14.40 -12.64
CA HIS A 131 20.64 -13.28 -13.59
C HIS A 131 19.39 -12.43 -13.31
N TYR A 132 18.50 -12.88 -12.43
CA TYR A 132 17.24 -12.20 -12.09
C TYR A 132 17.15 -11.95 -10.59
N PHE A 133 15.95 -11.86 -10.03
CA PHE A 133 15.73 -11.49 -8.63
C PHE A 133 16.49 -12.38 -7.63
N ARG A 134 16.63 -13.67 -7.93
CA ARG A 134 17.44 -14.58 -7.12
C ARG A 134 18.89 -14.11 -6.98
N GLY A 135 19.50 -13.53 -8.02
CA GLY A 135 20.86 -13.00 -7.96
C GLY A 135 20.98 -11.83 -6.97
N ALA A 136 20.00 -10.92 -6.96
CA ALA A 136 19.93 -9.85 -5.97
C ALA A 136 19.77 -10.43 -4.55
N CYS A 137 18.91 -11.43 -4.37
CA CYS A 137 18.72 -12.10 -3.08
C CYS A 137 20.02 -12.77 -2.59
N GLU A 138 20.72 -13.51 -3.45
CA GLU A 138 21.99 -14.16 -3.09
C GLU A 138 23.09 -13.14 -2.75
N ALA A 139 23.16 -12.02 -3.47
CA ALA A 139 24.08 -10.93 -3.17
C ALA A 139 23.78 -10.27 -1.82
N ILE A 140 22.50 -10.03 -1.50
CA ILE A 140 22.05 -9.49 -0.21
C ILE A 140 22.35 -10.49 0.92
N ALA A 141 22.06 -11.77 0.73
CA ALA A 141 22.35 -12.82 1.72
C ALA A 141 23.84 -12.92 2.02
N ALA A 142 24.70 -12.72 1.01
CA ALA A 142 26.15 -12.74 1.18
C ALA A 142 26.70 -11.56 2.02
N LEU A 143 25.95 -10.46 2.20
CA LEU A 143 26.32 -9.37 3.10
C LEU A 143 26.20 -9.77 4.58
N GLY A 144 25.35 -10.74 4.90
CA GLY A 144 25.05 -11.17 6.28
C GLY A 144 24.15 -10.18 7.04
N ASP A 145 23.53 -10.67 8.12
CA ASP A 145 22.84 -9.85 9.14
C ASP A 145 21.72 -8.89 8.64
N VAL A 146 21.03 -9.27 7.55
CA VAL A 146 19.82 -8.57 7.08
C VAL A 146 18.63 -9.05 7.90
N ALA A 147 17.96 -8.15 8.60
CA ALA A 147 16.85 -8.46 9.51
C ALA A 147 15.53 -8.77 8.79
N PHE A 148 15.28 -8.08 7.68
CA PHE A 148 14.06 -8.21 6.87
C PHE A 148 14.26 -7.54 5.50
N MET A 149 13.29 -7.74 4.60
CA MET A 149 13.24 -7.05 3.31
C MET A 149 11.95 -6.25 3.15
N VAL A 150 12.04 -5.08 2.55
CA VAL A 150 10.90 -4.25 2.14
C VAL A 150 10.85 -4.20 0.62
N SER A 151 9.66 -4.32 0.03
CA SER A 151 9.49 -4.21 -1.42
C SER A 151 8.38 -3.23 -1.78
N PRO A 152 8.68 -1.99 -2.24
CA PRO A 152 7.69 -0.96 -2.50
C PRO A 152 6.92 -1.18 -3.82
N GLY A 153 6.43 -2.40 -4.09
CA GLY A 153 5.57 -2.71 -5.24
C GLY A 153 6.28 -3.27 -6.48
N ASP A 154 5.45 -3.65 -7.44
CA ASP A 154 5.78 -4.36 -8.69
C ASP A 154 6.49 -5.70 -8.44
N ILE A 155 5.83 -6.50 -7.61
CA ILE A 155 6.25 -7.82 -7.12
C ILE A 155 5.44 -8.97 -7.75
N ASP A 156 4.57 -8.69 -8.72
CA ASP A 156 3.71 -9.68 -9.36
C ASP A 156 4.48 -10.84 -10.06
N PRO A 157 3.94 -12.07 -10.06
CA PRO A 157 3.01 -12.56 -9.06
C PRO A 157 3.73 -12.63 -7.69
N PRO A 158 3.13 -12.10 -6.61
CA PRO A 158 3.78 -11.98 -5.31
C PRO A 158 4.21 -13.33 -4.72
N LEU A 159 3.49 -14.41 -5.06
CA LEU A 159 3.85 -15.77 -4.68
C LEU A 159 5.22 -16.21 -5.23
N GLY A 160 5.58 -15.77 -6.44
CA GLY A 160 6.89 -16.06 -7.04
C GLY A 160 8.02 -15.36 -6.28
N VAL A 161 7.82 -14.09 -5.95
CA VAL A 161 8.76 -13.30 -5.15
C VAL A 161 8.92 -13.90 -3.75
N GLN A 162 7.82 -14.23 -3.07
CA GLN A 162 7.85 -14.91 -1.76
C GLN A 162 8.61 -16.23 -1.82
N TRP A 163 8.40 -17.02 -2.88
CA TRP A 163 9.09 -18.29 -3.06
C TRP A 163 10.61 -18.08 -3.15
N THR A 164 11.07 -17.13 -3.96
CA THR A 164 12.51 -16.84 -4.09
C THR A 164 13.11 -16.40 -2.77
N LEU A 165 12.44 -15.51 -2.03
CA LEU A 165 12.89 -15.08 -0.70
C LEU A 165 12.99 -16.26 0.26
N SER A 166 11.99 -17.13 0.27
CA SER A 166 11.96 -18.32 1.14
C SER A 166 13.10 -19.30 0.82
N GLN A 167 13.48 -19.42 -0.46
CA GLN A 167 14.61 -20.28 -0.86
C GLN A 167 15.97 -19.70 -0.43
N THR A 168 16.12 -18.38 -0.46
CA THR A 168 17.40 -17.73 -0.18
C THR A 168 17.61 -17.42 1.30
N PHE A 169 16.58 -16.90 1.99
CA PHE A 169 16.67 -16.42 3.37
C PHE A 169 15.99 -17.34 4.40
N GLY A 170 15.19 -18.30 3.94
CA GLY A 170 14.37 -19.18 4.78
C GLY A 170 12.91 -18.75 4.84
N ALA A 171 12.02 -19.71 5.12
CA ALA A 171 10.57 -19.51 5.07
C ALA A 171 10.03 -18.50 6.11
N ASP A 172 10.75 -18.29 7.20
CA ASP A 172 10.38 -17.36 8.28
C ASP A 172 11.04 -15.98 8.14
N PHE A 173 11.75 -15.72 7.04
CA PHE A 173 12.40 -14.43 6.82
C PHE A 173 11.34 -13.32 6.65
N PRO A 174 11.34 -12.25 7.47
CA PRO A 174 10.32 -11.23 7.39
C PRO A 174 10.41 -10.43 6.08
N TRP A 175 9.27 -10.30 5.41
CA TRP A 175 9.13 -9.55 4.17
C TRP A 175 7.93 -8.61 4.25
N TYR A 176 8.12 -7.37 3.83
CA TYR A 176 7.12 -6.30 3.87
C TYR A 176 6.83 -5.81 2.45
N PRO A 177 5.92 -6.47 1.72
CA PRO A 177 5.54 -6.08 0.36
C PRO A 177 4.49 -4.96 0.31
N GLY A 178 4.71 -4.00 -0.58
CA GLY A 178 3.79 -2.94 -0.96
C GLY A 178 3.10 -3.19 -2.30
N VAL A 179 2.16 -2.31 -2.64
CA VAL A 179 1.41 -2.32 -3.90
C VAL A 179 2.09 -1.42 -4.93
N GLY A 180 2.43 -1.96 -6.10
CA GLY A 180 2.81 -1.22 -7.30
C GLY A 180 1.65 -1.09 -8.30
N ASN A 181 1.87 -0.39 -9.42
CA ASN A 181 0.78 -0.13 -10.37
C ASN A 181 0.25 -1.44 -10.95
N HIS A 182 1.12 -2.44 -11.10
CA HIS A 182 0.72 -3.70 -11.67
C HIS A 182 0.02 -4.64 -10.69
N GLU A 183 0.31 -4.54 -9.39
CA GLU A 183 -0.58 -5.16 -8.40
C GLU A 183 -1.93 -4.47 -8.46
N ALA A 184 -1.99 -3.14 -8.51
CA ALA A 184 -3.26 -2.40 -8.61
C ALA A 184 -4.08 -2.73 -9.87
N GLU A 185 -3.42 -3.06 -10.98
CA GLU A 185 -4.05 -3.52 -12.23
C GLU A 185 -4.59 -4.97 -12.15
N THR A 186 -4.13 -5.76 -11.18
CA THR A 186 -4.40 -7.19 -11.09
C THR A 186 -5.14 -7.54 -9.79
N PRO A 187 -6.47 -7.77 -9.83
CA PRO A 187 -7.27 -8.02 -8.62
C PRO A 187 -6.78 -9.17 -7.75
N ASP A 188 -6.24 -10.22 -8.36
CA ASP A 188 -5.71 -11.39 -7.62
C ASP A 188 -4.45 -11.04 -6.81
N ASP A 189 -3.59 -10.15 -7.32
CA ASP A 189 -2.37 -9.73 -6.63
C ASP A 189 -2.68 -8.78 -5.46
N VAL A 190 -3.63 -7.84 -5.64
CA VAL A 190 -4.14 -7.03 -4.53
C VAL A 190 -4.80 -7.92 -3.47
N ALA A 191 -5.64 -8.87 -3.88
CA ALA A 191 -6.29 -9.78 -2.95
C ALA A 191 -5.28 -10.63 -2.17
N TRP A 192 -4.19 -11.04 -2.83
CA TRP A 192 -3.08 -11.73 -2.18
C TRP A 192 -2.43 -10.85 -1.10
N LEU A 193 -2.11 -9.59 -1.42
CA LEU A 193 -1.53 -8.65 -0.46
C LEU A 193 -2.47 -8.35 0.69
N GLN A 194 -3.77 -8.17 0.43
CA GLN A 194 -4.77 -7.96 1.47
C GLN A 194 -4.89 -9.12 2.45
N ALA A 195 -4.58 -10.34 2.02
CA ALA A 195 -4.61 -11.56 2.82
C ALA A 195 -3.24 -11.95 3.40
N TYR A 196 -2.17 -11.25 3.04
CA TYR A 196 -0.82 -11.55 3.49
C TYR A 196 -0.68 -11.28 5.00
N ASP A 197 0.01 -12.18 5.70
CA ASP A 197 0.32 -12.01 7.12
C ASP A 197 1.61 -11.20 7.28
N TYR A 198 1.44 -9.89 7.46
CA TYR A 198 2.54 -8.96 7.72
C TYR A 198 3.12 -9.08 9.14
N GLY A 199 2.56 -9.96 9.98
CA GLY A 199 2.85 -9.99 11.40
C GLY A 199 2.27 -8.77 12.14
N PRO A 200 2.87 -8.34 13.26
CA PRO A 200 2.36 -7.24 14.07
C PRO A 200 2.67 -5.88 13.43
N VAL A 201 1.77 -5.42 12.55
CA VAL A 201 1.81 -4.07 11.95
C VAL A 201 0.64 -3.21 12.40
N ASN A 202 0.82 -1.89 12.38
CA ASN A 202 -0.27 -0.94 12.52
C ASN A 202 -1.02 -0.85 11.18
N PRO A 203 -2.34 -1.08 11.17
CA PRO A 203 -3.11 -1.05 9.94
C PRO A 203 -3.23 0.38 9.38
N GLY A 204 -3.30 0.44 8.05
CA GLY A 204 -3.55 1.64 7.27
C GLY A 204 -4.96 2.22 7.49
N PRO A 205 -5.31 3.28 6.73
CA PRO A 205 -6.63 3.87 6.83
C PRO A 205 -7.71 2.99 6.20
N SER A 206 -8.97 3.35 6.39
CA SER A 206 -10.10 2.66 5.73
C SER A 206 -9.90 2.60 4.21
N GLY A 207 -10.39 1.55 3.55
CA GLY A 207 -10.15 1.34 2.11
C GLY A 207 -8.88 0.53 1.82
N CYS A 208 -7.80 0.71 2.59
CA CYS A 208 -6.55 -0.05 2.45
C CYS A 208 -5.85 -0.40 3.78
N PRO A 209 -6.56 -0.93 4.79
CA PRO A 209 -5.97 -1.17 6.12
C PRO A 209 -4.86 -2.24 6.13
N THR A 210 -4.75 -3.05 5.07
CA THR A 210 -3.75 -4.13 4.94
C THR A 210 -2.72 -3.87 3.85
N THR A 211 -2.90 -2.86 3.00
CA THR A 211 -1.94 -2.53 1.93
C THR A 211 -1.22 -1.20 2.16
N THR A 212 -1.72 -0.38 3.09
CA THR A 212 -0.96 0.66 3.79
C THR A 212 -0.77 0.19 5.23
N TYR A 213 0.42 0.31 5.79
CA TYR A 213 0.71 -0.10 7.18
C TYR A 213 2.01 0.53 7.68
N SER A 214 2.19 0.56 9.01
CA SER A 214 3.46 0.93 9.64
C SER A 214 3.89 -0.10 10.67
N PHE A 215 5.18 -0.14 11.00
CA PHE A 215 5.71 -1.00 12.06
C PHE A 215 7.02 -0.45 12.60
N ASP A 216 7.36 -0.89 13.81
CA ASP A 216 8.63 -0.54 14.44
C ASP A 216 9.60 -1.72 14.35
N TYR A 217 10.86 -1.41 14.06
CA TYR A 217 11.97 -2.36 14.21
C TYR A 217 13.15 -1.67 14.89
N GLY A 218 13.46 -2.08 16.12
CA GLY A 218 14.52 -1.47 16.92
C GLY A 218 14.25 0.02 17.16
N VAL A 219 15.07 0.88 16.57
CA VAL A 219 14.94 2.35 16.65
C VAL A 219 14.36 2.98 15.39
N ALA A 220 13.91 2.17 14.44
CA ALA A 220 13.28 2.67 13.24
C ALA A 220 11.75 2.49 13.29
N HIS A 221 11.06 3.49 12.76
CA HIS A 221 9.66 3.40 12.35
C HIS A 221 9.62 3.30 10.82
N LEU A 222 8.90 2.32 10.29
CA LEU A 222 8.83 2.03 8.87
C LEU A 222 7.38 2.10 8.40
N VAL A 223 7.13 2.78 7.30
CA VAL A 223 5.78 3.02 6.76
C VAL A 223 5.69 2.58 5.32
N MET A 224 4.82 1.62 5.01
CA MET A 224 4.49 1.23 3.64
C MET A 224 3.20 1.93 3.22
N LEU A 225 3.26 2.72 2.14
CA LEU A 225 2.12 3.38 1.53
C LEU A 225 1.67 2.62 0.28
N ASN A 226 0.38 2.31 0.22
CA ASN A 226 -0.28 2.03 -1.06
C ASN A 226 -0.72 3.36 -1.69
N VAL A 227 0.10 3.88 -2.61
CA VAL A 227 -0.16 5.16 -3.31
C VAL A 227 -1.33 5.11 -4.30
N TYR A 228 -1.94 3.93 -4.48
CA TYR A 228 -3.17 3.72 -5.27
C TYR A 228 -4.44 3.75 -4.40
N CYS A 229 -4.30 3.93 -3.08
CA CYS A 229 -5.40 3.89 -2.12
C CYS A 229 -6.12 5.23 -1.93
N ASP A 230 -7.43 5.15 -1.76
CA ASP A 230 -8.26 6.20 -1.15
C ASP A 230 -9.34 5.56 -0.25
N ALA A 231 -10.26 6.36 0.29
CA ALA A 231 -11.34 5.90 1.15
C ALA A 231 -12.25 4.84 0.49
N GLY A 232 -12.27 4.79 -0.86
CA GLY A 232 -13.04 3.81 -1.63
C GLY A 232 -12.43 2.41 -1.66
N GLY A 233 -11.11 2.27 -1.51
CA GLY A 233 -10.43 1.00 -1.75
C GLY A 233 -8.92 1.12 -2.01
N PRO A 234 -8.25 -0.01 -2.28
CA PRO A 234 -6.80 -0.07 -2.47
C PRO A 234 -6.33 0.31 -3.88
N THR A 235 -7.23 0.59 -4.83
CA THR A 235 -6.92 0.81 -6.27
C THR A 235 -7.79 1.92 -6.87
N GLU A 236 -7.95 3.02 -6.14
CA GLU A 236 -8.86 4.13 -6.48
C GLU A 236 -8.15 5.34 -7.11
N THR A 237 -6.82 5.40 -7.02
CA THR A 237 -6.01 6.49 -7.58
C THR A 237 -5.03 5.95 -8.62
N ASP A 238 -4.45 6.87 -9.38
CA ASP A 238 -3.49 6.64 -10.45
C ASP A 238 -2.05 6.87 -9.99
N GLY A 239 -1.74 6.60 -8.72
CA GLY A 239 -0.43 6.95 -8.15
C GLY A 239 -0.42 8.34 -7.54
N LYS A 240 -1.15 8.51 -6.44
CA LYS A 240 -1.34 9.81 -5.81
C LYS A 240 -1.47 9.70 -4.31
N ILE A 241 -0.85 10.63 -3.60
CA ILE A 241 -1.13 10.83 -2.17
C ILE A 241 -2.48 11.53 -2.02
N SER A 242 -3.56 10.74 -1.88
CA SER A 242 -4.90 11.25 -1.57
C SER A 242 -4.93 11.98 -0.23
N ASP A 243 -5.93 12.84 0.00
CA ASP A 243 -6.12 13.48 1.31
C ASP A 243 -6.28 12.44 2.42
N HIS A 244 -6.99 11.35 2.11
CA HIS A 244 -7.21 10.23 3.01
C HIS A 244 -5.92 9.53 3.42
N LEU A 245 -5.03 9.25 2.47
CA LEU A 245 -3.72 8.65 2.74
C LEU A 245 -2.81 9.63 3.48
N TYR A 246 -2.84 10.91 3.11
CA TYR A 246 -2.07 11.97 3.77
C TYR A 246 -2.44 12.10 5.25
N GLU A 247 -3.73 12.15 5.57
CA GLU A 247 -4.21 12.35 6.94
C GLU A 247 -3.80 11.18 7.86
N TRP A 248 -3.86 9.95 7.33
CA TRP A 248 -3.36 8.79 8.05
C TRP A 248 -1.86 8.85 8.29
N LEU A 249 -1.07 9.14 7.26
CA LEU A 249 0.39 9.24 7.39
C LEU A 249 0.77 10.33 8.39
N ALA A 250 0.11 11.49 8.33
CA ALA A 250 0.37 12.58 9.29
C ALA A 250 0.08 12.15 10.73
N ALA A 251 -0.98 11.38 10.96
CA ALA A 251 -1.30 10.85 12.29
C ALA A 251 -0.28 9.79 12.76
N ASP A 252 0.14 8.90 11.87
CA ASP A 252 1.15 7.86 12.14
C ASP A 252 2.52 8.47 12.48
N LEU A 253 3.00 9.41 11.65
CA LEU A 253 4.24 10.16 11.89
C LEU A 253 4.19 11.04 13.15
N GLN A 254 3.02 11.51 13.56
CA GLN A 254 2.84 12.27 14.80
C GLN A 254 2.84 11.38 16.05
N ALA A 255 2.49 10.09 15.90
CA ALA A 255 2.39 9.14 17.00
C ALA A 255 3.72 8.45 17.34
N THR A 256 4.67 8.42 16.41
CA THR A 256 5.98 7.79 16.62
C THR A 256 6.98 8.72 17.32
N ASP A 257 7.80 8.16 18.21
CA ASP A 257 8.95 8.81 18.84
C ASP A 257 10.29 8.20 18.40
N ARG A 258 10.25 7.32 17.38
CA ARG A 258 11.44 6.65 16.86
C ARG A 258 12.35 7.65 16.14
N PRO A 259 13.68 7.61 16.39
CA PRO A 259 14.61 8.58 15.81
C PRO A 259 14.88 8.40 14.32
N TYR A 260 14.57 7.23 13.74
CA TYR A 260 14.71 6.97 12.31
C TYR A 260 13.36 6.61 11.72
N VAL A 261 12.91 7.37 10.73
CA VAL A 261 11.65 7.09 10.03
C VAL A 261 11.93 6.87 8.56
N PHE A 262 11.43 5.75 8.01
CA PHE A 262 11.53 5.43 6.58
C PHE A 262 10.13 5.28 6.01
N VAL A 263 9.84 5.97 4.92
CA VAL A 263 8.56 5.87 4.22
C VAL A 263 8.79 5.23 2.86
N PHE A 264 7.95 4.27 2.52
CA PHE A 264 8.01 3.50 1.29
C PHE A 264 6.72 3.72 0.50
N GLY A 265 6.84 3.83 -0.81
CA GLY A 265 5.70 3.90 -1.72
C GLY A 265 6.18 3.61 -3.13
N HIS A 266 5.32 3.11 -4.00
CA HIS A 266 5.78 2.61 -5.30
C HIS A 266 6.28 3.72 -6.21
N GLU A 267 5.49 4.78 -6.37
CA GLU A 267 5.82 5.83 -7.32
C GLU A 267 6.75 6.89 -6.73
N PRO A 268 7.72 7.38 -7.51
CA PRO A 268 8.62 8.45 -7.07
C PRO A 268 7.91 9.80 -6.92
N ALA A 269 8.23 10.53 -5.85
CA ALA A 269 7.85 11.94 -5.70
C ALA A 269 8.54 12.86 -6.73
N PHE A 270 9.78 12.51 -7.05
CA PHE A 270 10.65 13.22 -7.99
C PHE A 270 11.45 12.18 -8.79
N PRO A 271 10.93 11.66 -9.90
CA PRO A 271 11.64 10.72 -10.76
C PRO A 271 13.02 11.29 -11.15
N GLN A 272 14.07 10.49 -10.99
CA GLN A 272 15.44 10.88 -11.33
C GLN A 272 15.99 10.03 -12.48
N PRO A 273 16.93 10.56 -13.26
CA PRO A 273 17.74 9.74 -14.16
C PRO A 273 18.46 8.64 -13.38
N ASP A 274 18.62 7.49 -14.01
CA ASP A 274 19.48 6.42 -13.51
C ASP A 274 20.92 6.93 -13.28
N ALA A 275 21.51 6.62 -12.12
CA ALA A 275 22.79 7.16 -11.68
C ALA A 275 23.98 6.73 -12.55
N GLU A 276 23.88 5.59 -13.22
CA GLU A 276 24.95 5.08 -14.09
C GLU A 276 24.71 5.44 -15.55
N THR A 277 23.49 5.20 -16.05
CA THR A 277 23.18 5.29 -17.47
C THR A 277 22.60 6.65 -17.88
N GLY A 278 22.15 7.46 -16.91
CA GLY A 278 21.44 8.72 -17.16
C GLY A 278 20.06 8.52 -17.81
N ARG A 279 19.54 7.29 -17.85
CA ARG A 279 18.23 6.99 -18.44
C ARG A 279 17.13 7.63 -17.61
N GLU A 280 16.29 8.43 -18.24
CA GLU A 280 15.09 8.99 -17.63
C GLU A 280 13.87 8.10 -17.91
N ARG A 281 13.01 7.96 -16.91
CA ARG A 281 11.71 7.29 -17.03
C ARG A 281 10.74 7.84 -16.02
N HIS A 282 9.46 7.69 -16.36
CA HIS A 282 8.33 8.00 -15.50
C HIS A 282 8.33 9.45 -15.00
N ILE A 283 8.79 10.38 -15.86
CA ILE A 283 8.74 11.82 -15.59
C ILE A 283 7.36 12.35 -15.99
N GLY A 284 6.66 12.95 -15.04
CA GLY A 284 5.34 13.56 -15.23
C GLY A 284 4.17 12.58 -15.27
N ASP A 285 4.40 11.31 -14.94
CA ASP A 285 3.39 10.25 -14.85
C ASP A 285 3.47 9.44 -13.54
N SER A 286 4.23 9.93 -12.55
CA SER A 286 4.28 9.41 -11.18
C SER A 286 3.55 10.37 -10.22
N LEU A 287 3.90 10.40 -8.94
CA LEU A 287 3.40 11.42 -7.99
C LEU A 287 3.63 12.86 -8.51
N ASP A 288 4.66 13.09 -9.34
CA ASP A 288 4.95 14.39 -9.95
C ASP A 288 3.89 14.84 -11.00
N ALA A 289 2.99 13.95 -11.44
CA ALA A 289 1.78 14.31 -12.17
C ALA A 289 0.77 15.09 -11.31
N HIS A 290 0.88 14.98 -9.97
CA HIS A 290 -0.01 15.60 -8.98
C HIS A 290 0.75 16.58 -8.06
N PRO A 291 1.35 17.66 -8.60
CA PRO A 291 2.35 18.47 -7.88
C PRO A 291 1.85 19.04 -6.54
N ALA A 292 0.59 19.48 -6.45
CA ALA A 292 0.07 20.01 -5.18
C ALA A 292 -0.03 18.95 -4.07
N SER A 293 -0.39 17.71 -4.42
CA SER A 293 -0.44 16.58 -3.48
C SER A 293 0.98 16.10 -3.15
N ARG A 294 1.85 16.00 -4.16
CA ARG A 294 3.26 15.62 -4.03
C ARG A 294 4.04 16.58 -3.15
N ASP A 295 3.93 17.89 -3.39
CA ASP A 295 4.63 18.92 -2.62
C ASP A 295 4.15 18.91 -1.15
N ARG A 296 2.84 18.82 -0.92
CA ARG A 296 2.28 18.71 0.44
C ARG A 296 2.75 17.45 1.16
N PHE A 297 2.82 16.31 0.46
CA PHE A 297 3.39 15.07 1.00
C PHE A 297 4.87 15.25 1.35
N TRP A 298 5.66 15.86 0.46
CA TRP A 298 7.08 16.09 0.69
C TRP A 298 7.34 16.99 1.91
N ASP A 299 6.57 18.07 2.03
CA ASP A 299 6.61 18.97 3.19
C ASP A 299 6.30 18.23 4.51
N LEU A 300 5.35 17.28 4.50
CA LEU A 300 5.04 16.45 5.65
C LEU A 300 6.24 15.57 6.05
N LEU A 301 6.86 14.89 5.07
CA LEU A 301 8.04 14.06 5.34
C LEU A 301 9.18 14.89 5.94
N ALA A 302 9.46 16.07 5.37
CA ALA A 302 10.48 16.98 5.87
C ALA A 302 10.17 17.49 7.28
N ALA A 303 8.92 17.86 7.56
CA ALA A 303 8.49 18.37 8.87
C ALA A 303 8.63 17.32 9.99
N HIS A 304 8.49 16.03 9.66
CA HIS A 304 8.64 14.92 10.61
C HIS A 304 10.04 14.30 10.61
N GLY A 305 11.00 14.87 9.89
CA GLY A 305 12.38 14.37 9.89
C GLY A 305 12.52 12.96 9.31
N VAL A 306 11.68 12.61 8.34
CA VAL A 306 11.77 11.31 7.64
C VAL A 306 13.13 11.22 6.95
N VAL A 307 13.83 10.10 7.18
CA VAL A 307 15.20 9.85 6.71
C VAL A 307 15.25 9.67 5.20
N ALA A 308 14.29 8.93 4.66
CA ALA A 308 14.17 8.70 3.22
C ALA A 308 12.74 8.31 2.84
N TYR A 309 12.31 8.79 1.67
CA TYR A 309 11.25 8.17 0.89
C TYR A 309 11.89 7.21 -0.12
N ILE A 310 11.50 5.94 -0.10
CA ILE A 310 12.12 4.89 -0.92
C ILE A 310 11.05 4.28 -1.84
N CYS A 311 11.34 4.22 -3.14
CA CYS A 311 10.37 3.88 -4.18
C CYS A 311 10.96 2.99 -5.29
N GLY A 312 10.08 2.50 -6.17
CA GLY A 312 10.40 1.69 -7.35
C GLY A 312 9.98 2.40 -8.64
N HIS A 313 9.21 1.71 -9.49
CA HIS A 313 8.50 2.20 -10.69
C HIS A 313 9.40 2.58 -11.87
N THR A 314 10.48 3.32 -11.59
CA THR A 314 11.42 3.80 -12.60
C THR A 314 12.28 2.67 -13.18
N HIS A 315 12.44 1.54 -12.49
CA HIS A 315 13.45 0.52 -12.82
C HIS A 315 14.84 1.13 -13.11
N ASN A 316 15.16 2.20 -12.39
CA ASN A 316 16.42 2.92 -12.40
C ASN A 316 16.93 2.97 -10.97
N TYR A 317 18.24 3.08 -10.78
CA TYR A 317 18.80 3.39 -9.47
C TYR A 317 19.12 4.87 -9.37
N SER A 318 18.62 5.53 -8.33
CA SER A 318 19.01 6.91 -7.98
C SER A 318 18.93 7.11 -6.47
N ALA A 319 19.79 7.98 -5.95
CA ALA A 319 19.77 8.41 -4.55
C ALA A 319 20.14 9.89 -4.51
N VAL A 320 19.17 10.73 -4.16
CA VAL A 320 19.32 12.19 -4.18
C VAL A 320 18.77 12.80 -2.89
N ARG A 321 19.34 13.94 -2.52
CA ARG A 321 18.87 14.75 -1.40
C ARG A 321 18.00 15.89 -1.96
N ILE A 322 16.74 15.96 -1.55
CA ILE A 322 15.78 16.99 -2.00
C ILE A 322 15.20 17.67 -0.75
N ASP A 323 15.55 18.94 -0.56
CA ASP A 323 15.02 19.84 0.47
C ASP A 323 15.20 19.43 1.95
N GLY A 324 16.01 18.41 2.27
CA GLY A 324 16.24 17.96 3.65
C GLY A 324 17.24 16.84 3.76
#